data_AF-A0A6A5B360-F1
#
_entry.id   AF-A0A6A5B360-F1
#
_cell.length_a   1.000
_cell.length_b   1.000
_cell.length_c   1.000
_cell.angle_alpha   90.00
_cell.angle_beta   90.00
_cell.angle_gamma   90.00
#
_symmetry.space_group_name_H-M   'P 1'
#
loop_
_entity.id
_entity.type
_entity.pdbx_description
1 polymer ?
#
loop_
_entity_poly.entity_id
_entity_poly.type
_entity_poly.pdbx_seq_one_letter_code
_entity_poly.pdbx_strand_id
1 'polypeptide(L)'
;MKFSTNITIIVTTTCLLLILLFSAAVIASEGSEASSKTNKLTIQKIIHGGDDEQHHGDTKNSQRQQQQQPTVKCGPLCRMYCKFGFEKDENGCPYCKCKLGPNGTRFS
;
A
#
# COMPACT_ATOMS: atom_id res chain seq x y z
N MET A 1 -24.41 -42.90 -34.19
CA MET A 1 -23.32 -42.15 -33.54
C MET A 1 -23.34 -40.66 -33.93
N LYS A 2 -24.48 -39.96 -33.81
CA LYS A 2 -24.62 -38.52 -34.16
C LYS A 2 -24.88 -37.64 -32.93
N PHE A 3 -25.17 -38.24 -31.78
CA PHE A 3 -25.54 -37.52 -30.56
C PHE A 3 -24.32 -36.91 -29.86
N SER A 4 -23.18 -37.62 -29.79
CA SER A 4 -21.96 -37.12 -29.17
C SER A 4 -21.31 -35.95 -29.92
N THR A 5 -21.43 -35.90 -31.25
CA THR A 5 -20.87 -34.80 -32.06
C THR A 5 -21.61 -33.49 -31.81
N ASN A 6 -22.95 -33.54 -31.70
CA ASN A 6 -23.76 -32.35 -31.44
C ASN A 6 -23.48 -31.77 -30.05
N ILE A 7 -23.35 -32.63 -29.02
CA ILE A 7 -22.98 -32.17 -27.66
C ILE A 7 -21.60 -31.52 -27.66
N THR A 8 -20.63 -32.12 -28.36
CA THR A 8 -19.27 -31.57 -28.44
C THR A 8 -19.26 -30.19 -29.11
N ILE A 9 -20.02 -30.01 -30.20
CA ILE A 9 -20.15 -28.73 -30.90
C ILE A 9 -20.83 -27.67 -30.02
N ILE A 10 -21.88 -28.04 -29.27
CA ILE A 10 -22.57 -27.11 -28.37
C ILE A 10 -21.64 -26.64 -27.25
N VAL A 11 -20.87 -27.56 -26.65
CA VAL A 11 -19.96 -27.21 -25.55
C VAL A 11 -18.81 -26.32 -26.03
N THR A 12 -18.23 -26.58 -27.21
CA THR A 12 -17.12 -25.76 -27.74
C THR A 12 -17.59 -24.37 -28.18
N THR A 13 -18.74 -24.28 -28.84
CA THR A 13 -19.30 -22.99 -29.30
C THR A 13 -19.73 -22.10 -28.14
N THR A 14 -20.37 -22.67 -27.11
CA THR A 14 -20.75 -21.90 -25.90
C THR A 14 -19.52 -21.41 -25.12
N CYS A 15 -18.49 -22.24 -24.98
CA CYS A 15 -17.26 -21.85 -24.28
C CYS A 15 -16.52 -20.70 -25.00
N LEU A 16 -16.42 -20.74 -26.33
CA LEU A 16 -15.80 -19.68 -27.12
C LEU A 16 -16.56 -18.35 -27.01
N LEU A 17 -17.90 -18.40 -27.00
CA LEU A 17 -18.73 -17.20 -26.85
C LEU A 17 -18.51 -16.52 -25.50
N LEU A 18 -18.41 -17.31 -24.42
CA LEU A 18 -18.13 -16.78 -23.08
C LEU A 18 -16.75 -16.11 -23.00
N ILE A 19 -15.71 -16.73 -23.56
CA ILE A 19 -14.35 -16.18 -23.58
C ILE A 19 -14.31 -14.81 -24.28
N LEU A 20 -15.00 -14.66 -25.41
CA LEU A 20 -15.07 -13.39 -26.15
C LEU A 20 -15.82 -12.28 -25.38
N LEU A 21 -16.81 -12.63 -24.56
CA LEU A 21 -17.51 -11.68 -23.71
C LEU A 21 -16.63 -11.19 -22.55
N PHE A 22 -15.84 -12.08 -21.95
CA PHE A 22 -14.93 -11.73 -20.85
C PHE A 22 -13.74 -10.88 -21.31
N SER A 23 -13.19 -11.13 -22.50
CA SER A 23 -12.07 -10.34 -23.02
C SER A 23 -12.48 -8.92 -23.40
N ALA A 24 -13.71 -8.71 -23.90
CA ALA A 24 -14.23 -7.37 -24.17
C ALA A 24 -14.36 -6.51 -22.90
N ALA A 25 -14.66 -7.12 -21.75
CA ALA A 25 -14.78 -6.42 -20.47
C ALA A 25 -13.44 -5.91 -19.92
N VAL A 26 -12.32 -6.53 -20.30
CA VAL A 26 -10.98 -6.19 -19.79
C VAL A 26 -10.41 -4.89 -20.38
N ILE A 27 -10.81 -4.51 -21.60
CA ILE A 27 -10.16 -3.41 -22.35
C ILE A 27 -10.63 -2.02 -21.89
N ALA A 28 -11.71 -1.91 -21.11
CA ALA A 28 -12.29 -0.63 -20.71
C ALA A 28 -11.69 -0.02 -19.43
N SER A 29 -10.68 -0.63 -18.80
CA SER A 29 -10.17 -0.21 -17.49
C SER A 29 -8.75 0.37 -17.47
N GLU A 30 -8.07 0.48 -18.61
CA GLU A 30 -6.73 1.08 -18.70
C GLU A 30 -6.82 2.60 -18.93
N GLY A 31 -7.42 3.31 -17.96
CA GLY A 31 -7.32 4.77 -17.86
C GLY A 31 -5.94 5.15 -17.34
N SER A 32 -5.11 5.75 -18.21
CA SER A 32 -3.76 6.21 -17.91
C SER A 32 -3.77 7.51 -17.09
N GLU A 33 -3.47 7.41 -15.80
CA GLU A 33 -3.34 8.56 -14.90
C GLU A 33 -1.92 9.17 -15.04
N ALA A 34 -1.75 10.07 -16.00
CA ALA A 34 -0.54 10.88 -16.14
C ALA A 34 -0.53 12.04 -15.12
N SER A 35 -0.09 11.78 -13.89
CA SER A 35 0.10 12.82 -12.85
C SER A 35 1.41 13.57 -13.04
N SER A 36 1.39 14.58 -13.93
CA SER A 36 2.51 15.51 -14.15
C SER A 36 2.56 16.56 -13.02
N LYS A 37 3.51 16.39 -12.08
CA LYS A 37 3.79 17.37 -11.02
C LYS A 37 4.72 18.44 -11.58
N THR A 38 4.21 19.64 -11.85
CA THR A 38 5.05 20.78 -12.19
C THR A 38 5.74 21.31 -10.93
N ASN A 39 7.06 21.44 -11.08
CA ASN A 39 8.06 21.80 -10.11
C ASN A 39 7.73 23.13 -9.38
N LYS A 40 7.54 23.09 -8.05
CA LYS A 40 7.46 24.27 -7.18
C LYS A 40 8.87 24.80 -6.94
N LEU A 41 9.40 25.53 -7.92
CA LEU A 41 10.63 26.30 -7.78
C LEU A 41 10.28 27.77 -7.52
N THR A 42 11.00 28.34 -6.55
CA THR A 42 11.34 29.78 -6.40
C THR A 42 10.62 30.54 -5.26
N ILE A 43 11.46 31.13 -4.39
CA ILE A 43 11.23 32.21 -3.40
C ILE A 43 10.57 31.75 -2.08
N GLN A 44 11.23 31.68 -0.91
CA GLN A 44 12.07 32.68 -0.24
C GLN A 44 13.10 31.99 0.68
N LYS A 45 14.39 32.35 0.59
CA LYS A 45 15.33 32.20 1.71
C LYS A 45 15.99 33.56 1.92
N ILE A 46 15.49 34.32 2.89
CA ILE A 46 16.17 35.48 3.47
C ILE A 46 16.42 35.13 4.95
N ILE A 47 17.65 35.40 5.38
CA ILE A 47 18.36 34.96 6.59
C ILE A 47 18.01 35.91 7.77
N HIS A 48 17.84 35.52 9.05
CA HIS A 48 18.80 35.30 10.16
C HIS A 48 17.94 35.07 11.44
N GLY A 49 18.21 34.07 12.29
CA GLY A 49 19.02 34.20 13.51
C GLY A 49 18.16 33.93 14.76
N GLY A 50 18.52 32.93 15.57
CA GLY A 50 17.76 32.49 16.76
C GLY A 50 18.16 31.08 17.19
N ASP A 51 19.24 30.99 17.95
CA ASP A 51 19.82 29.81 18.61
C ASP A 51 19.03 29.47 19.87
N ASP A 52 17.99 28.64 19.73
CA ASP A 52 17.37 27.92 20.84
C ASP A 52 17.54 26.41 20.64
N GLU A 53 18.26 25.84 21.59
CA GLU A 53 18.65 24.44 21.67
C GLU A 53 17.43 23.54 21.89
N GLN A 54 17.04 22.80 20.84
CA GLN A 54 16.16 21.65 21.01
C GLN A 54 16.61 20.47 20.15
N HIS A 55 17.20 19.50 20.85
CA HIS A 55 17.70 18.25 20.34
C HIS A 55 16.53 17.35 19.92
N HIS A 56 16.09 17.41 18.66
CA HIS A 56 15.38 16.31 18.01
C HIS A 56 15.34 16.48 16.49
N GLY A 57 15.79 15.46 15.76
CA GLY A 57 15.45 15.32 14.34
C GLY A 57 16.63 14.90 13.48
N ASP A 58 16.93 13.60 13.48
CA ASP A 58 17.70 12.95 12.44
C ASP A 58 17.19 13.40 11.06
N THR A 59 17.99 14.22 10.37
CA THR A 59 17.86 14.42 8.93
C THR A 59 18.34 13.13 8.25
N LYS A 60 17.50 12.09 8.28
CA LYS A 60 17.64 10.95 7.39
C LYS A 60 16.73 11.23 6.19
N ASN A 61 17.27 11.99 5.24
CA ASN A 61 16.95 11.79 3.85
C ASN A 61 17.25 10.32 3.51
N SER A 62 16.23 9.49 3.60
CA SER A 62 16.27 8.08 3.21
C SER A 62 15.07 7.85 2.33
N GLN A 63 15.24 8.15 1.05
CA GLN A 63 14.36 7.66 -0.01
C GLN A 63 14.44 6.12 -0.04
N ARG A 64 13.61 5.48 0.78
CA ARG A 64 13.12 4.12 0.56
C ARG A 64 11.61 4.21 0.57
N GLN A 65 11.07 4.09 -0.63
CA GLN A 65 9.66 4.04 -0.94
C GLN A 65 8.92 3.17 0.08
N GLN A 66 7.86 3.71 0.71
CA GLN A 66 6.51 3.13 0.61
C GLN A 66 5.49 3.88 1.49
N GLN A 67 4.38 4.22 0.84
CA GLN A 67 3.05 4.52 1.38
C GLN A 67 2.79 5.94 1.90
N GLN A 68 2.38 6.79 0.96
CA GLN A 68 1.47 7.89 1.26
C GLN A 68 0.11 7.30 1.68
N GLN A 69 -0.02 6.86 2.93
CA GLN A 69 -1.32 6.57 3.54
C GLN A 69 -2.01 7.92 3.83
N PRO A 70 -3.34 8.08 3.63
CA PRO A 70 -4.06 9.28 4.10
C PRO A 70 -3.61 9.57 5.52
N THR A 71 -3.15 10.79 5.80
CA THR A 71 -2.17 11.10 6.87
C THR A 71 -2.70 10.77 8.28
N VAL A 72 -2.67 9.49 8.65
CA VAL A 72 -2.94 9.02 10.00
C VAL A 72 -1.74 9.42 10.86
N LYS A 73 -1.92 10.44 11.70
CA LYS A 73 -0.91 10.84 12.69
C LYS A 73 -0.95 9.85 13.85
N CYS A 74 0.09 9.04 13.99
CA CYS A 74 0.25 8.14 15.13
C CYS A 74 0.93 8.84 16.32
N GLY A 75 0.62 8.38 17.53
CA GLY A 75 1.26 8.84 18.77
C GLY A 75 2.67 8.29 18.98
N PRO A 76 3.37 8.74 20.04
CA PRO A 76 4.68 8.23 20.40
C PRO A 76 4.64 6.73 20.78
N LEU A 77 5.69 6.00 20.40
CA LEU A 77 5.86 4.58 20.72
C LEU A 77 6.80 4.38 21.92
N CYS A 78 6.57 3.29 22.67
CA CYS A 78 7.52 2.81 23.66
C CYS A 78 8.85 2.37 23.02
N ARG A 79 9.94 2.43 23.79
CA ARG A 79 11.30 2.05 23.33
C ARG A 79 11.63 0.55 23.51
N MET A 80 10.62 -0.28 23.76
CA MET A 80 10.82 -1.73 23.92
C MET A 80 11.02 -2.42 22.57
N TYR A 81 11.68 -3.59 22.60
CA TYR A 81 11.88 -4.39 21.39
C TYR A 81 10.83 -5.52 21.31
N CYS A 82 9.94 -5.45 20.31
CA CYS A 82 9.02 -6.53 20.00
C CYS A 82 9.56 -7.40 18.86
N LYS A 83 9.92 -8.66 19.15
CA LYS A 83 10.45 -9.60 18.15
C LYS A 83 9.57 -9.76 16.91
N PHE A 84 8.25 -9.73 17.10
CA PHE A 84 7.24 -9.88 16.04
C PHE A 84 6.54 -8.55 15.67
N GLY A 85 7.06 -7.43 16.17
CA GLY A 85 6.50 -6.11 15.97
C GLY A 85 5.36 -5.75 16.93
N PHE A 86 4.87 -4.51 16.80
CA PHE A 86 3.81 -3.95 17.63
C PHE A 86 2.41 -4.27 17.08
N GLU A 87 1.45 -4.45 17.96
CA GLU A 87 0.03 -4.45 17.62
C GLU A 87 -0.38 -3.07 17.10
N LYS A 88 -1.39 -3.05 16.22
CA LYS A 88 -1.91 -1.83 15.59
C LYS A 88 -3.37 -1.62 15.97
N ASP A 89 -3.78 -0.37 16.05
CA ASP A 89 -5.18 0.02 16.21
C ASP A 89 -5.94 -0.02 14.87
N GLU A 90 -7.20 0.40 14.90
CA GLU A 90 -8.10 0.45 13.74
C GLU A 90 -7.60 1.39 12.63
N ASN A 91 -6.79 2.40 12.99
CA ASN A 91 -6.18 3.33 12.05
C ASN A 91 -4.84 2.81 11.50
N GLY A 92 -4.39 1.64 11.96
CA GLY A 92 -3.10 1.06 11.62
C GLY A 92 -1.93 1.62 12.43
N CYS A 93 -2.19 2.43 13.46
CA CYS A 93 -1.16 2.98 14.31
C CYS A 93 -0.64 1.95 15.30
N PRO A 94 0.69 1.75 15.39
CA PRO A 94 1.26 0.87 16.38
C PRO A 94 1.10 1.47 17.78
N TYR A 95 0.82 0.64 18.78
CA TYR A 95 0.78 1.02 20.19
C TYR A 95 1.66 0.08 21.03
N CYS A 96 1.87 0.41 22.30
CA CYS A 96 2.84 -0.25 23.19
C CYS A 96 2.42 -1.67 23.63
N LYS A 97 2.32 -2.58 22.67
CA LYS A 97 1.94 -3.97 22.87
C LYS A 97 2.55 -4.84 21.77
N CYS A 98 3.25 -5.89 22.16
CA CYS A 98 3.88 -6.79 21.19
C CYS A 98 2.88 -7.82 20.65
N LYS A 99 2.97 -8.07 19.33
CA LYS A 99 2.25 -9.14 18.66
C LYS A 99 2.64 -10.52 19.23
N LEU A 100 1.70 -11.46 19.15
CA LEU A 100 1.98 -12.85 19.43
C LEU A 100 2.86 -13.45 18.32
N GLY A 101 3.79 -14.29 18.73
CA GLY A 101 4.58 -15.11 17.84
C GLY A 101 3.80 -16.27 17.24
N PRO A 102 4.43 -17.04 16.34
CA PRO A 102 3.82 -18.19 15.68
C PRO A 102 3.31 -19.26 16.66
N ASN A 103 3.88 -19.31 17.88
CA ASN A 103 3.49 -20.25 18.93
C ASN A 103 2.59 -19.61 20.01
N GLY A 104 1.98 -18.45 19.74
CA GLY A 104 1.15 -17.75 20.72
C GLY A 104 1.91 -17.10 21.88
N THR A 105 3.24 -16.97 21.79
CA THR A 105 4.08 -16.37 22.83
C THR A 105 4.34 -14.89 22.57
N ARG A 106 4.37 -14.07 23.63
CA ARG A 106 4.70 -12.65 23.55
C ARG A 106 6.14 -12.42 24.03
N PHE A 107 6.97 -11.82 23.18
CA PHE A 107 8.34 -11.40 23.53
C PHE A 107 8.41 -9.88 23.57
N SER A 108 8.85 -9.33 24.70
CA SER A 108 8.84 -7.91 25.05
C SER A 108 10.12 -7.53 25.77
#